data_AF-A0A2V4AMC9-F1
#
_entry.id   AF-A0A2V4AMC9-F1
#
_cell.length_a   1.000
_cell.length_b   1.000
_cell.length_c   1.000
_cell.angle_alpha   90.00
_cell.angle_beta   90.00
_cell.angle_gamma   90.00
#
_symmetry.space_group_name_H-M   'P 1'
#
loop_
_entity.id
_entity.type
_entity.pdbx_description
1 polymer ?
#
loop_
_entity_poly.entity_id
_entity_poly.type
_entity_poly.pdbx_seq_one_letter_code
_entity_poly.pdbx_strand_id
1 'polypeptide(L)'
;MIARDRELLARLSQVNSHLGEAVVGLMQDQDGGELPADGVRVLAELLGSMSAALYARAAELTGRVVEPPTRVIIDAEATEIA
;
A
#
# COMPACT_ATOMS: atom_id res chain seq x y z
N MET A 1 -19.35 -11.80 4.55
CA MET A 1 -18.05 -11.16 4.84
C MET A 1 -17.75 -11.33 6.32
N ILE A 2 -16.75 -12.16 6.66
CA ILE A 2 -16.38 -12.43 8.06
C ILE A 2 -15.76 -11.17 8.70
N ALA A 3 -15.75 -11.05 10.03
CA ALA A 3 -15.31 -9.85 10.75
C ALA A 3 -13.90 -9.37 10.31
N ARG A 4 -12.96 -10.30 10.14
CA ARG A 4 -11.57 -10.02 9.73
C ARG A 4 -11.45 -9.43 8.32
N ASP A 5 -12.32 -9.84 7.38
CA ASP A 5 -12.34 -9.23 6.04
C ASP A 5 -12.83 -7.77 6.10
N ARG A 6 -13.82 -7.50 6.97
CA ARG A 6 -14.34 -6.14 7.16
C ARG A 6 -13.28 -5.21 7.74
N GLU A 7 -12.52 -5.69 8.71
CA GLU A 7 -11.41 -4.96 9.30
C GLU A 7 -10.32 -4.67 8.26
N LEU A 8 -9.93 -5.67 7.47
CA LEU A 8 -8.94 -5.48 6.40
C LEU A 8 -9.40 -4.46 5.36
N LEU A 9 -10.66 -4.54 4.93
CA LEU A 9 -11.25 -3.57 4.00
C LEU A 9 -11.37 -2.16 4.60
N ALA A 10 -11.67 -2.04 5.90
CA ALA A 10 -11.70 -0.75 6.58
C ALA A 10 -10.31 -0.11 6.63
N ARG A 11 -9.26 -0.90 6.95
CA ARG A 11 -7.88 -0.41 6.93
C ARG A 11 -7.42 -0.04 5.51
N LEU A 12 -7.80 -0.82 4.50
CA LEU A 12 -7.56 -0.48 3.09
C LEU A 12 -8.22 0.83 2.70
N SER A 13 -9.50 1.01 3.06
CA SER A 13 -10.23 2.24 2.80
C SER A 13 -9.53 3.43 3.45
N GLN A 14 -9.04 3.29 4.69
CA GLN A 14 -8.31 4.35 5.38
C GLN A 14 -7.01 4.72 4.65
N VAL A 15 -6.20 3.73 4.26
CA VAL A 15 -4.98 3.98 3.47
C VAL A 15 -5.33 4.70 2.16
N ASN A 16 -6.34 4.22 1.43
CA ASN A 16 -6.76 4.82 0.17
C ASN A 16 -7.23 6.29 0.34
N SER A 17 -7.96 6.58 1.41
CA SER A 17 -8.45 7.94 1.71
C SER A 17 -7.33 8.94 2.01
N HIS A 18 -6.19 8.49 2.54
CA HIS A 18 -5.07 9.36 2.93
C HIS A 18 -3.87 9.31 1.96
N LEU A 19 -3.85 8.36 1.02
CA LEU A 19 -2.71 8.18 0.12
C LEU A 19 -2.45 9.42 -0.75
N GLY A 20 -3.51 10.03 -1.28
CA GLY A 20 -3.39 11.25 -2.08
C GLY A 20 -2.78 12.42 -1.29
N GLU A 21 -3.22 12.62 -0.05
CA GLU A 21 -2.69 13.65 0.85
C GLU A 21 -1.20 13.40 1.15
N ALA A 22 -0.82 12.16 1.42
CA ALA A 22 0.58 11.79 1.66
C ALA A 22 1.46 12.06 0.44
N VAL A 23 0.99 11.73 -0.78
CA VAL A 23 1.71 12.01 -2.03
C VAL A 23 1.86 13.51 -2.25
N VAL A 24 0.80 14.30 -2.03
CA VAL A 24 0.88 15.77 -2.12
C VAL A 24 1.88 16.32 -1.12
N GLY A 25 1.89 15.84 0.12
CA GLY A 25 2.89 16.22 1.12
C GLY A 25 4.32 15.96 0.65
N LEU A 26 4.58 14.77 0.11
CA LEU A 26 5.90 14.44 -0.46
C LEU A 26 6.31 15.35 -1.62
N MET A 27 5.35 15.80 -2.44
CA MET A 27 5.62 16.73 -3.54
C MET A 27 5.91 18.15 -3.03
N GLN A 28 5.23 18.59 -1.98
CA GLN A 28 5.44 19.90 -1.38
C GLN A 28 6.78 20.01 -0.64
N ASP A 29 7.23 18.90 -0.06
CA ASP A 29 8.48 18.82 0.71
C ASP A 29 9.70 18.46 -0.16
N GLN A 30 9.60 18.57 -1.49
CA GLN A 30 10.74 18.34 -2.37
C GLN A 30 11.81 19.41 -2.19
N ASP A 31 13.08 18.98 -2.23
CA ASP A 31 14.24 19.87 -2.28
C ASP A 31 15.00 19.64 -3.58
N GLY A 32 15.12 20.68 -4.41
CA GLY A 32 15.76 20.57 -5.73
C GLY A 32 15.08 19.60 -6.71
N GLY A 33 13.83 19.21 -6.46
CA GLY A 33 13.12 18.19 -7.23
C GLY A 33 13.34 16.74 -6.76
N GLU A 34 14.09 16.55 -5.66
CA GLU A 34 14.25 15.25 -5.01
C GLU A 34 13.18 15.05 -3.93
N LEU A 35 12.67 13.82 -3.81
CA LEU A 35 11.70 13.46 -2.77
C LEU A 35 12.40 13.35 -1.40
N PRO A 36 11.75 13.77 -0.31
CA PRO A 36 12.31 13.63 1.03
C PRO A 36 12.44 12.16 1.42
N ALA A 37 13.66 11.70 1.68
CA ALA A 37 13.97 10.30 1.94
C ALA A 37 13.16 9.71 3.11
N ASP A 38 12.99 10.48 4.20
CA ASP A 38 12.20 10.05 5.35
C ASP A 38 10.72 9.90 5.02
N GLY A 39 10.16 10.83 4.23
CA GLY A 39 8.77 10.74 3.80
C GLY A 39 8.53 9.51 2.91
N VAL A 40 9.43 9.25 1.96
CA VAL A 40 9.38 8.05 1.11
C VAL A 40 9.48 6.78 1.94
N ARG A 41 10.37 6.74 2.94
CA ARG A 41 10.53 5.59 3.84
C ARG A 41 9.25 5.33 4.64
N VAL A 42 8.66 6.36 5.25
CA VAL A 42 7.43 6.23 6.03
C VAL A 42 6.27 5.71 5.17
N LEU A 43 6.12 6.26 3.95
CA LEU A 43 5.10 5.78 3.02
C LEU A 43 5.33 4.31 2.63
N ALA A 44 6.58 3.92 2.37
CA ALA A 44 6.93 2.54 2.05
C ALA A 44 6.63 1.57 3.22
N GLU A 45 6.93 1.96 4.45
CA GLU A 45 6.61 1.17 5.66
C GLU A 45 5.10 0.95 5.81
N LEU A 46 4.29 1.99 5.61
CA LEU A 46 2.82 1.89 5.67
C LEU A 46 2.27 0.94 4.59
N LEU A 47 2.70 1.11 3.34
CA LEU A 47 2.29 0.27 2.22
C LEU A 47 2.76 -1.18 2.41
N GLY A 48 3.97 -1.38 2.92
CA GLY A 48 4.52 -2.68 3.27
C GLY A 48 3.69 -3.40 4.34
N SER A 49 3.29 -2.68 5.39
CA SER A 49 2.40 -3.24 6.42
C SER A 49 1.04 -3.64 5.85
N MET A 50 0.47 -2.87 4.93
CA MET A 50 -0.80 -3.22 4.29
C MET A 50 -0.65 -4.44 3.38
N SER A 51 0.40 -4.47 2.57
CA SER A 51 0.76 -5.62 1.73
C SER A 51 0.88 -6.91 2.54
N ALA A 52 1.61 -6.88 3.66
CA ALA A 52 1.77 -8.03 4.53
C ALA A 52 0.42 -8.55 5.09
N ALA A 53 -0.49 -7.65 5.47
CA ALA A 53 -1.83 -8.03 5.94
C ALA A 53 -2.66 -8.72 4.85
N LEU A 54 -2.56 -8.25 3.61
CA LEU A 54 -3.24 -8.86 2.46
C LEU A 54 -2.69 -10.26 2.16
N TYR A 55 -1.37 -10.42 2.14
CA TYR A 55 -0.73 -11.73 1.93
C TYR A 55 -1.10 -12.72 3.03
N ALA A 56 -1.05 -12.30 4.30
CA ALA A 56 -1.47 -13.13 5.42
C ALA A 56 -2.92 -13.59 5.26
N ARG A 57 -3.81 -12.68 4.83
CA ARG A 57 -5.21 -13.04 4.62
C ARG A 57 -5.40 -13.98 3.43
N ALA A 58 -4.69 -13.78 2.33
CA ALA A 58 -4.72 -14.68 1.18
C ALA A 58 -4.20 -16.08 1.55
N ALA A 59 -3.16 -16.16 2.38
CA ALA A 59 -2.63 -17.41 2.88
C ALA A 59 -3.67 -18.16 3.74
N GLU A 60 -4.37 -17.45 4.63
CA GLU A 60 -5.47 -18.03 5.42
C GLU A 60 -6.59 -18.58 4.54
N LEU A 61 -6.99 -17.85 3.49
CA LEU A 61 -8.07 -18.24 2.59
C LEU A 61 -7.72 -19.45 1.72
N THR A 62 -6.45 -19.57 1.33
CA THR A 62 -5.98 -20.63 0.44
C THR A 62 -5.39 -21.84 1.17
N GLY A 63 -5.10 -21.70 2.47
CA GLY A 63 -4.41 -22.72 3.27
C GLY A 63 -2.97 -22.95 2.82
N ARG A 64 -2.34 -21.99 2.14
CA ARG A 64 -0.97 -22.09 1.61
C ARG A 64 -0.20 -20.83 1.97
N VAL A 65 1.12 -20.95 2.17
CA VAL A 65 1.98 -19.77 2.27
C VAL A 65 1.95 -19.04 0.94
N VAL A 66 1.53 -17.78 0.96
CA VAL A 66 1.64 -16.87 -0.19
C VAL A 66 2.82 -15.96 0.10
N GLU A 67 3.95 -16.22 -0.56
CA GLU A 67 5.12 -15.36 -0.39
C GLU A 67 4.89 -14.01 -1.09
N PRO A 68 5.33 -12.90 -0.48
CA PRO A 68 5.37 -11.64 -1.20
C PRO A 68 6.33 -11.76 -2.40
N PRO A 69 6.03 -11.11 -3.53
CA PRO A 69 6.88 -11.13 -4.71
C PRO A 69 8.28 -10.60 -4.37
N THR A 70 9.31 -11.30 -4.85
CA THR A 70 10.72 -10.95 -4.62
C THR A 70 11.09 -9.59 -5.22
N ARG A 71 10.33 -9.15 -6.23
CA ARG A 71 10.42 -7.83 -6.85
C ARG A 71 9.04 -7.40 -7.30
N VAL A 72 8.60 -6.23 -6.84
CA VAL A 72 7.41 -5.56 -7.35
C VAL A 72 7.90 -4.51 -8.35
N ILE A 73 7.49 -4.64 -9.61
CA ILE A 73 7.57 -3.53 -10.58
C ILE A 73 6.18 -2.91 -10.58
N ILE A 74 6.07 -1.68 -10.07
CA ILE A 74 4.85 -0.89 -10.22
C ILE A 74 5.00 -0.13 -11.54
N ASP A 75 4.61 -0.76 -12.63
CA ASP A 75 4.33 -0.03 -13.87
C ASP A 75 2.96 0.62 -13.67
N ALA A 76 2.96 1.86 -13.18
CA ALA A 76 1.75 2.66 -13.12
C ALA A 76 1.39 3.16 -14.53
N GLU A 77 1.08 2.25 -15.45
CA GLU A 77 0.20 2.63 -16.55
C GLU A 77 -1.19 2.81 -15.95
N ALA A 78 -1.72 4.03 -16.04
CA ALA A 78 -3.05 4.38 -15.57
C ALA A 78 -4.07 3.43 -16.23
N THR A 79 -4.43 2.35 -15.53
CA THR A 79 -5.49 1.47 -15.97
C THR A 79 -6.79 2.22 -15.73
N GLU A 80 -7.43 2.69 -16.80
CA GLU A 80 -8.83 3.14 -16.73
C GLU A 80 -9.65 2.01 -16.12
N ILE A 81 -10.16 2.24 -14.92
CA ILE A 81 -11.08 1.32 -14.28
C ILE A 81 -12.43 1.50 -15.00
N ALA A 82 -12.78 0.52 -15.83
CA ALA A 82 -14.04 0.43 -16.57
C ALA A 82 -15.27 0.35 -15.65
#